data_AF-A0A2H0W8F8-F1
#
_entry.id   AF-A0A2H0W8F8-F1
#
_cell.length_a   1.000
_cell.length_b   1.000
_cell.length_c   1.000
_cell.angle_alpha   90.00
_cell.angle_beta   90.00
_cell.angle_gamma   90.00
#
_symmetry.space_group_name_H-M   'P 1'
#
loop_
_entity.id
_entity.type
_entity.pdbx_description
1 polymer ?
#
loop_
_entity_poly.entity_id
_entity_poly.type
_entity_poly.pdbx_seq_one_letter_code
_entity_poly.pdbx_strand_id
1 'polypeptide(L)' 'REYFKGEEDLKEVIQRWQFDEHNYLRRQLTFLKKMKLIKWFSIQKGGFEKQIVKLVKSWYD' A
#
# COMPACT_ATOMS: atom_id res chain seq x y z
N ARG A 1 3.75 9.30 -20.75
CA ARG A 1 4.02 10.44 -21.68
C ARG A 1 3.91 9.99 -23.13
N GLU A 2 4.28 8.74 -23.46
CA GLU A 2 4.18 8.16 -24.81
C GLU A 2 2.72 7.90 -25.26
N TYR A 3 1.81 7.50 -24.36
CA TYR A 3 0.37 7.44 -24.66
C TYR A 3 -0.20 8.74 -25.26
N PHE A 4 0.12 9.89 -24.67
CA PHE A 4 -0.35 11.20 -25.15
C PHE A 4 0.32 11.64 -26.47
N LYS A 5 1.35 10.92 -26.92
CA LYS A 5 1.97 11.07 -28.23
C LYS A 5 1.40 10.10 -29.28
N GLY A 6 0.50 9.20 -28.89
CA GLY A 6 -0.09 8.17 -29.75
C GLY A 6 0.85 6.98 -30.04
N GLU A 7 1.96 6.86 -29.31
CA GLU A 7 3.02 5.88 -29.55
C GLU A 7 2.76 4.53 -28.84
N GLU A 8 1.81 4.48 -27.91
CA GLU A 8 1.48 3.28 -27.12
C GLU A 8 -0.04 3.09 -27.02
N ASP A 9 -0.50 1.84 -26.99
CA ASP A 9 -1.92 1.53 -26.78
C ASP A 9 -2.35 1.83 -25.33
N LEU A 10 -3.60 2.26 -25.16
CA LEU A 10 -4.15 2.59 -23.84
C LEU A 10 -4.06 1.39 -22.89
N LYS A 11 -4.29 0.16 -23.38
CA LYS A 11 -4.27 -1.03 -22.53
C LYS A 11 -2.87 -1.33 -22.03
N GLU A 12 -1.86 -1.18 -22.87
CA GLU A 12 -0.45 -1.38 -22.51
C GLU A 12 -0.01 -0.38 -21.45
N VAL A 13 -0.45 0.87 -21.57
CA VAL A 13 -0.15 1.94 -20.61
C VAL A 13 -0.81 1.66 -19.26
N ILE A 14 -2.09 1.26 -19.25
CA ILE A 14 -2.79 0.87 -18.02
C ILE A 14 -2.10 -0.32 -17.36
N GLN A 15 -1.73 -1.33 -18.13
CA GLN A 15 -1.05 -2.52 -17.62
C GLN A 15 0.31 -2.16 -17.01
N ARG A 16 1.13 -1.37 -17.71
CA ARG A 16 2.42 -0.88 -17.21
C ARG A 16 2.25 -0.10 -15.90
N TRP A 17 1.26 0.79 -15.84
CA TRP A 17 0.98 1.57 -14.64
C TRP A 17 0.58 0.68 -13.44
N GLN A 18 -0.26 -0.33 -13.65
CA GLN A 18 -0.61 -1.30 -12.59
C GLN A 18 0.61 -2.08 -12.09
N PHE A 19 1.50 -2.49 -13.00
CA PHE A 19 2.75 -3.16 -12.61
C PHE A 19 3.68 -2.25 -11.80
N ASP A 20 3.84 -1.00 -12.23
CA ASP A 20 4.67 -0.03 -11.54
C ASP A 20 4.13 0.29 -10.14
N GLU A 21 2.81 0.41 -10.01
CA GLU A 21 2.13 0.59 -8.73
C GLU A 21 2.37 -0.60 -7.79
N HIS A 22 2.17 -1.83 -8.28
CA HIS A 22 2.46 -3.03 -7.51
C HIS A 22 3.93 -3.11 -7.06
N ASN A 23 4.86 -2.72 -7.94
CA ASN A 23 6.29 -2.69 -7.62
C ASN A 23 6.62 -1.63 -6.58
N TYR A 24 6.00 -0.45 -6.67
CA TYR A 24 6.14 0.61 -5.68
C TYR A 24 5.63 0.18 -4.30
N LEU A 25 4.43 -0.42 -4.25
CA LEU A 25 3.84 -0.95 -3.01
C LEU A 25 4.71 -2.03 -2.37
N ARG A 26 5.30 -2.95 -3.15
CA ARG A 26 6.24 -3.96 -2.61
C ARG A 26 7.47 -3.33 -1.96
N ARG A 27 8.04 -2.28 -2.58
CA ARG A 27 9.18 -1.54 -2.02
C ARG A 27 8.80 -0.82 -0.72
N GLN A 28 7.66 -0.13 -0.71
CA GLN A 28 7.12 0.52 0.49
C GLN A 28 6.93 -0.49 1.63
N LEU A 29 6.27 -1.62 1.36
CA LEU A 29 6.08 -2.69 2.36
C LEU A 29 7.41 -3.24 2.86
N THR A 30 8.40 -3.42 1.97
CA THR A 30 9.73 -3.90 2.35
C THR A 30 10.42 -2.92 3.31
N PHE A 31 10.32 -1.62 3.05
CA PHE A 31 10.86 -0.59 3.92
C PHE A 31 10.14 -0.55 5.27
N LEU A 32 8.81 -0.48 5.27
CA LEU A 32 8.01 -0.41 6.49
C LEU A 32 8.15 -1.66 7.36
N LYS A 33 8.30 -2.86 6.76
CA LYS A 33 8.52 -4.11 7.52
C LYS A 33 9.84 -4.12 8.29
N LYS A 34 10.85 -3.35 7.86
CA LYS A 34 12.11 -3.21 8.60
C LYS A 34 11.97 -2.31 9.84
N MET A 35 10.94 -1.47 9.90
CA MET A 35 10.69 -0.56 11.02
C MET A 35 9.99 -1.30 12.17
N LYS A 36 10.74 -1.64 13.23
CA LYS A 36 10.24 -2.41 14.38
C LYS A 36 9.14 -1.70 15.19
N LEU A 37 9.02 -0.39 15.07
CA LEU A 37 8.03 0.43 15.79
C LEU A 37 6.64 0.39 15.15
N ILE A 38 6.53 -0.09 13.91
CA ILE A 38 5.25 -0.14 13.19
C ILE A 38 4.44 -1.35 13.65
N LYS A 39 3.22 -1.11 14.12
CA LYS A 39 2.23 -2.15 14.42
C LYS A 39 1.37 -2.40 13.17
N TRP A 40 1.37 -3.64 12.70
CA TRP A 40 0.64 -4.05 11.50
C TRP A 40 -0.77 -4.53 11.85
N PHE A 41 -1.75 -4.11 11.06
CA PHE A 41 -3.14 -4.56 11.16
C PHE A 41 -3.58 -5.17 9.84
N SER A 42 -4.34 -6.25 9.90
CA SER A 42 -4.91 -6.90 8.70
C SER A 42 -6.35 -6.44 8.50
N ILE A 43 -6.60 -5.72 7.41
CA ILE A 43 -7.95 -5.26 7.03
C ILE A 43 -8.86 -6.38 6.53
N GLN A 44 -8.28 -7.54 6.17
CA GLN A 44 -9.02 -8.73 5.74
C GLN A 44 -9.70 -9.41 6.92
N LYS A 45 -9.19 -9.19 8.14
CA LYS A 45 -9.80 -9.70 9.36
C LYS A 45 -10.82 -8.68 9.86
N GLY A 46 -12.07 -9.10 10.00
CA GLY A 46 -13.09 -8.27 10.65
C GLY A 46 -12.64 -7.81 12.04
N GLY A 47 -13.02 -6.59 12.42
CA GLY A 47 -12.71 -6.04 13.74
C GLY A 47 -11.31 -5.45 13.91
N PHE A 48 -10.55 -5.23 12.83
CA PHE A 48 -9.25 -4.54 12.88
C PHE A 48 -9.37 -3.13 13.49
N GLU A 49 -10.48 -2.43 13.25
CA GLU A 49 -10.77 -1.10 13.80
C GLU A 49 -10.73 -1.10 15.34
N LYS A 50 -11.34 -2.11 15.97
CA LYS A 50 -11.31 -2.27 17.43
C LYS A 50 -9.89 -2.48 17.96
N GLN A 51 -9.05 -3.19 17.19
CA GLN A 51 -7.65 -3.40 17.55
C GLN A 51 -6.84 -2.10 17.46
N ILE A 52 -7.09 -1.26 16.44
CA ILE A 52 -6.49 0.07 16.30
C ILE A 52 -6.90 0.96 17.48
N VAL A 53 -8.20 1.05 17.78
CA VAL A 53 -8.70 1.85 18.91
C VAL A 53 -8.07 1.39 20.23
N LYS A 54 -7.93 0.08 20.45
CA LYS A 54 -7.28 -0.47 21.64
C LYS A 54 -5.80 -0.07 21.73
N LEU A 55 -5.06 -0.13 20.63
CA LEU A 55 -3.66 0.30 20.59
C LEU A 55 -3.52 1.79 20.91
N VAL A 56 -4.35 2.63 20.29
CA VAL A 56 -4.31 4.09 20.49
C VAL A 56 -4.67 4.46 21.93
N LYS A 57 -5.64 3.77 22.55
CA LYS A 57 -6.00 4.01 23.96
C LYS A 57 -4.83 3.77 24.90
N SER A 58 -4.04 2.70 24.68
CA SER A 58 -2.86 2.41 25.51
C SER A 58 -1.73 3.44 25.43
N TRP A 59 -1.85 4.48 24.60
CA TRP A 59 -0.89 5.59 24.56
C TRP A 59 -1.27 6.75 25.47
N TYR A 60 -2.54 6.81 25.91
CA TYR A 60 -3.06 7.86 26.78
C TYR A 60 -3.19 7.40 28.24
N ASP A 61 -3.11 6.09 28.49
CA ASP A 61 -2.98 5.47 29.82
C ASP A 61 -1.51 5.54 30.30
#